data_AF-A0A1C2TMY6-F1
#
_entry.id   AF-A0A1C2TMY6-F1
#
_cell.length_a   1.000
_cell.length_b   1.000
_cell.length_c   1.000
_cell.angle_alpha   90.00
_cell.angle_beta   90.00
_cell.angle_gamma   90.00
#
_symmetry.space_group_name_H-M   'P 1'
#
loop_
_entity.id
_entity.type
_entity.pdbx_description
1 polymer ?
#
loop_
_entity_poly.entity_id
_entity_poly.type
_entity_poly.pdbx_seq_one_letter_code
_entity_poly.pdbx_strand_id
1 'polypeptide(L)'
;MADAKKTVVIGFVGSTLDQGRKPDRWQRWRPTISLLMHENLLVDELVLLHDRQHHNLVKSIAADAKEISPQTQVSGHKVSIKDPWDFAEVYGALYDFVKTYPFDVEKNNYLLHITTGTHVAQICWYLLVDAHYLPAQLIQSSPNQQKTSEGEYRIIDLDLSRYDVLKQRFDDEQKQNWQQLKANISTHNKAFNQLIEEVELVATRSSAPILIMGATGVGKSHLAKQIFQLKKDKFQLSGRFIDVNCATLRGDSAMSTLFGHIKGAFTGAAASRAGLLKSADQGILFLDEIGELGLDEQAMLLKALEDKSFFPVGSDKEIQADFQLIAGTNRDLRNEVQAGRFREDLWARLNTWTFFLPNLKDRVEDIAPNIDFELQRFAAIHQRQLRFQRDALETYLKFAKSVDASWQGNFRDLAASVTRLATLSQGELIRREAVEKEIQRLKQLWLIQDESYNDKNTDILLNYLSPEQLEQIDEFDQIQLRGVLKICENSKSMAEAGRQLFSVSRQQRNTTNDSDRVKKYLARFGLSWNNFQ
;
A
#
# COMPACT_ATOMS: atom_id res chain seq x y z
N MET A 1 16.16 -52.44 -7.89
CA MET A 1 17.21 -51.66 -7.22
C MET A 1 17.61 -50.59 -8.21
N ALA A 2 17.23 -49.33 -7.97
CA ALA A 2 17.70 -48.23 -8.82
C ALA A 2 19.21 -48.09 -8.59
N ASP A 3 20.01 -48.04 -9.66
CA ASP A 3 21.44 -47.75 -9.55
C ASP A 3 21.64 -46.46 -8.75
N ALA A 4 22.52 -46.49 -7.77
CA ALA A 4 22.86 -45.30 -6.99
C ALA A 4 23.47 -44.26 -7.94
N LYS A 5 22.95 -43.03 -7.91
CA LYS A 5 23.50 -41.92 -8.70
C LYS A 5 24.95 -41.65 -8.28
N LYS A 6 25.80 -41.34 -9.26
CA LYS A 6 27.21 -40.99 -9.01
C LYS A 6 27.33 -39.58 -8.43
N THR A 7 28.22 -39.36 -7.48
CA THR A 7 28.47 -38.04 -6.90
C THR A 7 29.59 -37.34 -7.66
N VAL A 8 29.27 -36.20 -8.26
CA VAL A 8 30.22 -35.34 -8.98
C VAL A 8 30.46 -34.07 -8.17
N VAL A 9 31.67 -33.87 -7.69
CA VAL A 9 32.09 -32.66 -6.99
C VAL A 9 32.77 -31.72 -7.98
N ILE A 10 32.29 -30.48 -8.08
CA ILE A 10 32.86 -29.44 -8.95
C ILE A 10 33.34 -28.29 -8.07
N GLY A 11 34.60 -27.88 -8.20
CA GLY A 11 35.17 -26.80 -7.39
C GLY A 11 36.34 -26.11 -8.06
N PHE A 12 36.77 -24.98 -7.51
CA PHE A 12 38.04 -24.39 -7.94
C PHE A 12 39.21 -25.18 -7.37
N VAL A 13 40.33 -25.18 -8.08
CA VAL A 13 41.59 -25.66 -7.49
C VAL A 13 42.02 -24.71 -6.36
N GLY A 14 42.31 -25.25 -5.17
CA GLY A 14 42.86 -24.46 -4.06
C GLY A 14 44.31 -24.06 -4.33
N SER A 15 44.52 -22.97 -5.06
CA SER A 15 45.84 -22.50 -5.52
C SER A 15 46.87 -22.37 -4.39
N THR A 16 46.45 -22.11 -3.15
CA THR A 16 47.31 -22.02 -1.96
C THR A 16 47.17 -23.23 -1.04
N LEU A 17 45.94 -23.58 -0.67
CA LEU A 17 45.66 -24.58 0.36
C LEU A 17 45.82 -26.02 -0.12
N ASP A 18 45.64 -26.31 -1.41
CA ASP A 18 45.77 -27.67 -1.95
C ASP A 18 47.17 -28.00 -2.48
N GLN A 19 48.14 -27.10 -2.33
CA GLN A 19 49.52 -27.38 -2.75
C GLN A 19 50.12 -28.58 -1.99
N GLY A 20 50.72 -29.53 -2.72
CA GLY A 20 51.23 -30.80 -2.17
C GLY A 20 52.73 -31.05 -2.37
N ARG A 21 53.56 -30.01 -2.56
CA ARG A 21 54.98 -30.21 -2.94
C ARG A 21 55.89 -30.69 -1.80
N LYS A 22 55.45 -30.61 -0.54
CA LYS A 22 56.24 -30.97 0.63
C LYS A 22 55.85 -32.35 1.19
N PRO A 23 56.76 -33.09 1.85
CA PRO A 23 56.47 -34.43 2.40
C PRO A 23 55.37 -34.44 3.48
N ASP A 24 55.16 -33.33 4.17
CA ASP A 24 54.16 -33.13 5.23
C ASP A 24 52.72 -32.90 4.69
N ARG A 25 52.49 -32.99 3.37
CA ARG A 25 51.19 -32.72 2.74
C ARG A 25 50.03 -33.54 3.31
N TRP A 26 50.33 -34.72 3.85
CA TRP A 26 49.35 -35.64 4.48
C TRP A 26 49.00 -35.27 5.92
N GLN A 27 49.77 -34.39 6.55
CA GLN A 27 49.55 -33.89 7.92
C GLN A 27 48.81 -32.56 7.93
N ARG A 28 48.70 -31.89 6.77
CA ARG A 28 48.02 -30.61 6.61
C ARG A 28 46.61 -30.81 6.05
N TRP A 29 45.65 -30.06 6.57
CA TRP A 29 44.32 -29.98 5.98
C TRP A 29 44.37 -29.28 4.61
N ARG A 30 43.81 -29.96 3.60
CA ARG A 30 43.75 -29.51 2.20
C ARG A 30 42.30 -29.59 1.75
N PRO A 31 41.62 -28.46 1.46
CA PRO A 31 40.18 -28.41 1.23
C PRO A 31 39.65 -29.43 0.22
N THR A 32 40.30 -29.55 -0.93
CA THR A 32 39.82 -30.41 -2.03
C THR A 32 40.05 -31.88 -1.72
N ILE A 33 41.22 -32.20 -1.13
CA ILE A 33 41.59 -33.58 -0.78
C ILE A 33 40.81 -34.09 0.44
N SER A 34 40.53 -33.21 1.40
CA SER A 34 39.75 -33.49 2.61
C SER A 34 38.39 -34.13 2.28
N LEU A 35 37.73 -33.68 1.21
CA LEU A 35 36.47 -34.27 0.75
C LEU A 35 36.57 -35.77 0.39
N LEU A 36 37.75 -36.23 -0.02
CA LEU A 36 37.97 -37.63 -0.41
C LEU A 36 38.39 -38.52 0.76
N MET A 37 38.59 -37.95 1.96
CA MET A 37 39.04 -38.68 3.16
C MET A 37 37.88 -39.19 4.01
N HIS A 38 36.64 -38.84 3.69
CA HIS A 38 35.45 -39.17 4.48
C HIS A 38 34.75 -40.43 3.96
N GLU A 39 34.61 -41.46 4.81
CA GLU A 39 33.94 -42.72 4.43
C GLU A 39 32.46 -42.54 4.03
N ASN A 40 31.80 -41.54 4.60
CA ASN A 40 30.38 -41.24 4.35
C ASN A 40 30.14 -40.37 3.11
N LEU A 41 31.21 -39.94 2.41
CA LEU A 41 31.12 -39.13 1.19
C LEU A 41 31.86 -39.82 0.05
N LEU A 42 31.14 -40.65 -0.70
CA LEU A 42 31.69 -41.29 -1.90
C LEU A 42 31.65 -40.31 -3.07
N VAL A 43 32.83 -39.80 -3.46
CA VAL A 43 33.01 -38.92 -4.62
C VAL A 43 33.45 -39.77 -5.81
N ASP A 44 32.60 -39.92 -6.82
CA ASP A 44 32.91 -40.67 -8.04
C ASP A 44 33.75 -39.83 -9.01
N GLU A 45 33.44 -38.55 -9.15
CA GLU A 45 34.15 -37.62 -10.02
C GLU A 45 34.43 -36.30 -9.31
N LEU A 46 35.66 -35.78 -9.47
CA LEU A 46 36.10 -34.49 -8.98
C LEU A 46 36.57 -33.62 -10.15
N VAL A 47 35.77 -32.60 -10.47
CA VAL A 47 36.03 -31.64 -11.55
C VAL A 47 36.63 -30.37 -10.97
N LEU A 48 37.87 -30.08 -11.34
CA LEU A 48 38.61 -28.93 -10.81
C LEU A 48 38.70 -27.82 -11.85
N LEU A 49 38.05 -26.69 -11.57
CA LEU A 49 38.20 -25.46 -12.34
C LEU A 49 39.58 -24.85 -12.07
N HIS A 50 40.32 -24.57 -13.14
CA HIS A 50 41.65 -24.00 -13.02
C HIS A 50 41.98 -23.01 -14.14
N ASP A 51 42.89 -22.09 -13.85
CA ASP A 51 43.49 -21.20 -14.85
C ASP A 51 44.66 -21.90 -15.58
N ARG A 52 45.36 -21.17 -16.44
CA ARG A 52 46.55 -21.71 -17.13
C ARG A 52 47.70 -22.07 -16.18
N GLN A 53 47.86 -21.35 -15.07
CA GLN A 53 49.02 -21.47 -14.18
C GLN A 53 48.92 -22.69 -13.27
N HIS A 54 47.70 -23.09 -12.89
CA HIS A 54 47.44 -24.15 -11.92
C HIS A 54 47.11 -25.50 -12.55
N HIS A 55 47.27 -25.68 -13.87
CA HIS A 55 47.03 -26.96 -14.53
C HIS A 55 47.88 -28.12 -13.94
N ASN A 56 49.15 -27.84 -13.60
CA ASN A 56 50.02 -28.85 -12.98
C ASN A 56 49.58 -29.22 -11.56
N LEU A 57 48.92 -28.31 -10.84
CA LEU A 57 48.40 -28.58 -9.50
C LEU A 57 47.24 -29.58 -9.56
N VAL A 58 46.38 -29.50 -10.58
CA VAL A 58 45.32 -30.50 -10.82
C VAL A 58 45.90 -31.90 -10.99
N LYS A 59 47.02 -32.04 -11.72
CA LYS A 59 47.71 -33.34 -11.87
C LYS A 59 48.25 -33.87 -10.54
N SER A 60 48.80 -33.00 -9.69
CA SER A 60 49.25 -33.39 -8.35
C SER A 60 48.08 -33.82 -7.46
N ILE A 61 46.96 -33.10 -7.49
CA ILE A 61 45.75 -33.45 -6.75
C ILE A 61 45.18 -34.78 -7.25
N ALA A 62 45.19 -35.04 -8.56
CA ALA A 62 44.75 -36.32 -9.12
C ALA A 62 45.62 -37.50 -8.67
N ALA A 63 46.94 -37.31 -8.56
CA ALA A 63 47.85 -38.33 -8.04
C ALA A 63 47.58 -38.61 -6.55
N ASP A 64 47.43 -37.57 -5.73
CA ASP A 64 47.10 -37.70 -4.31
C ASP A 64 45.71 -38.35 -4.10
N ALA A 65 44.71 -37.95 -4.90
CA ALA A 65 43.37 -38.52 -4.85
C ALA A 65 43.38 -40.04 -5.11
N LYS A 66 44.22 -40.51 -6.06
CA LYS A 66 44.35 -41.93 -6.37
C LYS A 66 44.91 -42.76 -5.21
N GLU A 67 45.70 -42.16 -4.31
CA GLU A 67 46.23 -42.85 -3.13
C GLU A 67 45.16 -43.06 -2.04
N ILE A 68 44.22 -42.11 -1.89
CA ILE A 68 43.21 -42.11 -0.82
C ILE A 68 41.88 -42.73 -1.28
N SER A 69 41.44 -42.34 -2.48
CA SER A 69 40.21 -42.79 -3.12
C SER A 69 40.52 -43.23 -4.55
N PRO A 70 41.01 -44.47 -4.74
CA PRO A 70 41.42 -44.99 -6.06
C PRO A 70 40.29 -45.03 -7.10
N GLN A 71 39.04 -44.98 -6.65
CA GLN A 71 37.84 -45.04 -7.50
C GLN A 71 37.42 -43.65 -8.01
N THR A 72 37.86 -42.56 -7.37
CA THR A 72 37.52 -41.19 -7.77
C THR A 72 38.26 -40.80 -9.04
N GLN A 73 37.52 -40.37 -10.07
CA GLN A 73 38.08 -39.79 -11.28
C GLN A 73 38.28 -38.29 -11.09
N VAL A 74 39.52 -37.79 -11.26
CA VAL A 74 39.80 -36.35 -11.17
C VAL A 74 40.01 -35.78 -12.58
N SER A 75 39.25 -34.74 -12.93
CA SER A 75 39.34 -34.03 -14.20
C SER A 75 39.61 -32.53 -13.99
N GLY A 76 40.27 -31.89 -14.95
CA GLY A 76 40.56 -30.45 -14.92
C GLY A 76 39.78 -29.73 -16.00
N HIS A 77 39.04 -28.69 -15.62
CA HIS A 77 38.34 -27.83 -16.56
C HIS A 77 38.95 -26.43 -16.57
N LYS A 78 39.40 -25.98 -17.75
CA LYS A 78 40.05 -24.68 -17.88
C LYS A 78 39.01 -23.57 -17.90
N VAL A 79 39.19 -22.59 -17.02
CA VAL A 79 38.36 -21.37 -16.99
C VAL A 79 39.29 -20.15 -17.11
N SER A 80 38.90 -19.18 -17.94
CA SER A 80 39.69 -17.98 -18.20
C SER A 80 39.08 -16.79 -17.48
N ILE A 81 39.65 -16.44 -16.33
CA ILE A 81 39.28 -15.25 -15.55
C ILE A 81 40.54 -14.40 -15.42
N LYS A 82 40.52 -13.17 -15.93
CA LYS A 82 41.64 -12.22 -15.84
C LYS A 82 41.68 -11.58 -14.46
N ASP A 83 40.55 -11.04 -13.99
CA ASP A 83 40.42 -10.52 -12.63
C ASP A 83 39.47 -11.41 -11.80
N PRO A 84 40.00 -12.22 -10.86
CA PRO A 84 39.19 -13.09 -10.00
C PRO A 84 38.41 -12.34 -8.91
N TRP A 85 38.55 -11.02 -8.83
CA TRP A 85 37.79 -10.13 -7.96
C TRP A 85 36.74 -9.28 -8.70
N ASP A 86 36.75 -9.29 -10.04
CA ASP A 86 35.70 -8.67 -10.85
C ASP A 86 34.47 -9.59 -10.90
N PHE A 87 33.36 -9.08 -10.39
CA PHE A 87 32.13 -9.88 -10.26
C PHE A 87 31.54 -10.28 -11.61
N ALA A 88 31.51 -9.37 -12.59
CA ALA A 88 30.89 -9.62 -13.88
C ALA A 88 31.71 -10.63 -14.69
N GLU A 89 33.04 -10.52 -14.65
CA GLU A 89 33.94 -11.47 -15.32
C GLU A 89 33.84 -12.87 -14.70
N VAL A 90 33.90 -12.97 -13.37
CA VAL A 90 33.79 -14.27 -12.67
C VAL A 90 32.42 -14.91 -12.91
N TYR A 91 31.33 -14.13 -12.79
CA TYR A 91 29.97 -14.64 -13.04
C TYR A 91 29.82 -15.13 -14.47
N GLY A 92 30.27 -14.35 -15.46
CA GLY A 92 30.22 -14.73 -16.87
C GLY A 92 31.01 -16.01 -17.16
N ALA A 93 32.23 -16.13 -16.66
CA ALA A 93 33.06 -17.31 -16.87
C ALA A 93 32.46 -18.58 -16.24
N LEU A 94 31.86 -18.47 -15.05
CA LEU A 94 31.16 -19.58 -14.40
C LEU A 94 29.84 -19.93 -15.10
N TYR A 95 29.10 -18.92 -15.56
CA TYR A 95 27.89 -19.13 -16.36
C TYR A 95 28.19 -19.88 -17.66
N ASP A 96 29.27 -19.50 -18.36
CA ASP A 96 29.73 -20.18 -19.57
C ASP A 96 30.13 -21.63 -19.28
N PHE A 97 30.80 -21.89 -18.16
CA PHE A 97 31.08 -23.25 -17.70
C PHE A 97 29.79 -24.04 -17.50
N VAL A 98 28.81 -23.48 -16.78
CA VAL A 98 27.53 -24.16 -16.52
C VAL A 98 26.79 -24.47 -17.84
N LYS A 99 26.87 -23.59 -18.84
CA LYS A 99 26.26 -23.81 -20.15
C LYS A 99 26.94 -24.87 -21.00
N THR A 100 28.25 -25.06 -20.81
CA THR A 100 29.06 -25.96 -21.65
C THR A 100 29.28 -27.33 -21.02
N TYR A 101 29.23 -27.42 -19.69
CA TYR A 101 29.42 -28.67 -18.97
C TYR A 101 28.17 -29.58 -19.12
N PRO A 102 28.33 -30.87 -19.50
CA PRO A 102 27.21 -31.76 -19.78
C PRO A 102 26.60 -32.33 -18.48
N PHE A 103 25.72 -31.58 -17.83
CA PHE A 103 25.00 -32.05 -16.64
C PHE A 103 23.98 -33.16 -16.99
N ASP A 104 24.04 -34.29 -16.28
CA ASP A 104 23.09 -35.41 -16.34
C ASP A 104 22.56 -35.68 -14.91
N VAL A 105 21.45 -35.02 -14.58
CA VAL A 105 20.80 -35.10 -13.24
C VAL A 105 20.10 -36.44 -12.99
N GLU A 106 19.85 -37.24 -14.03
CA GLU A 106 19.24 -38.56 -13.88
C GLU A 106 20.27 -39.55 -13.33
N LYS A 107 21.53 -39.44 -13.74
CA LYS A 107 22.61 -40.35 -13.34
C LYS A 107 23.53 -39.81 -12.27
N ASN A 108 23.61 -38.50 -12.09
CA ASN A 108 24.58 -37.87 -11.18
C ASN A 108 23.91 -36.95 -10.16
N ASN A 109 24.52 -36.88 -8.97
CA ASN A 109 24.31 -35.88 -7.95
C ASN A 109 25.47 -34.88 -8.01
N TYR A 110 25.17 -33.59 -8.15
CA TYR A 110 26.20 -32.55 -8.26
C TYR A 110 26.39 -31.81 -6.93
N LEU A 111 27.65 -31.69 -6.51
CA LEU A 111 28.06 -30.91 -5.34
C LEU A 111 29.05 -29.82 -5.79
N LEU A 112 28.72 -28.56 -5.52
CA LEU A 112 29.64 -27.44 -5.74
C LEU A 112 30.51 -27.20 -4.51
N HIS A 113 31.81 -27.45 -4.63
CA HIS A 113 32.75 -27.16 -3.56
C HIS A 113 33.06 -25.66 -3.50
N ILE A 114 32.59 -25.01 -2.44
CA ILE A 114 32.70 -23.56 -2.25
C ILE A 114 33.87 -23.17 -1.35
N THR A 115 34.63 -24.09 -0.77
CA THR A 115 35.73 -23.71 0.13
C THR A 115 36.91 -23.11 -0.64
N THR A 116 37.12 -23.51 -1.89
CA THR A 116 38.20 -23.03 -2.75
C THR A 116 37.71 -21.98 -3.73
N GLY A 117 38.64 -21.16 -4.24
CA GLY A 117 38.33 -19.99 -5.06
C GLY A 117 38.25 -18.69 -4.24
N THR A 118 37.98 -17.57 -4.91
CA THR A 118 37.78 -16.28 -4.25
C THR A 118 36.38 -16.20 -3.63
N HIS A 119 36.18 -15.29 -2.67
CA HIS A 119 34.83 -15.02 -2.14
C HIS A 119 33.85 -14.57 -3.23
N VAL A 120 34.35 -13.90 -4.29
CA VAL A 120 33.55 -13.54 -5.47
C VAL A 120 33.05 -14.79 -6.19
N ALA A 121 33.93 -15.78 -6.42
CA ALA A 121 33.54 -17.06 -7.02
C ALA A 121 32.53 -17.84 -6.16
N GLN A 122 32.68 -17.80 -4.83
CA GLN A 122 31.71 -18.40 -3.90
C GLN A 122 30.31 -17.78 -4.04
N ILE A 123 30.23 -16.45 -4.09
CA ILE A 123 28.96 -15.73 -4.29
C ILE A 123 28.37 -16.06 -5.66
N CYS A 124 29.19 -16.09 -6.71
CA CYS A 124 28.72 -16.42 -8.06
C CYS A 124 28.17 -17.85 -8.13
N TRP A 125 28.81 -18.81 -7.46
CA TRP A 125 28.29 -20.17 -7.36
C TRP A 125 26.94 -20.24 -6.68
N TYR A 126 26.80 -19.54 -5.55
CA TYR A 126 25.52 -19.42 -4.84
C TYR A 126 24.43 -18.89 -5.77
N LEU A 127 24.68 -17.78 -6.48
CA LEU A 127 23.70 -17.15 -7.36
C LEU A 127 23.30 -18.03 -8.54
N LEU A 128 24.22 -18.81 -9.11
CA LEU A 128 23.92 -19.72 -10.22
C LEU A 128 23.05 -20.90 -9.78
N VAL A 129 23.25 -21.41 -8.56
CA VAL A 129 22.41 -22.46 -7.98
C VAL A 129 21.04 -21.89 -7.60
N ASP A 130 20.99 -20.75 -6.90
CA ASP A 130 19.74 -20.10 -6.48
C ASP A 130 18.86 -19.69 -7.67
N ALA A 131 19.47 -19.21 -8.76
CA ALA A 131 18.76 -18.92 -10.01
C ALA A 131 18.40 -20.19 -10.83
N HIS A 132 18.63 -21.39 -10.29
CA HIS A 132 18.31 -22.68 -10.91
C HIS A 132 19.02 -22.93 -12.25
N TYR A 133 20.14 -22.25 -12.53
CA TYR A 133 20.97 -22.56 -13.70
C TYR A 133 21.78 -23.84 -13.52
N LEU A 134 22.02 -24.23 -12.27
CA LEU A 134 22.78 -25.42 -11.91
C LEU A 134 22.03 -26.24 -10.86
N PRO A 135 21.63 -27.49 -11.16
CA PRO A 135 20.97 -28.39 -10.22
C PRO A 135 21.98 -29.09 -9.30
N ALA A 136 22.65 -28.32 -8.43
CA ALA A 136 23.68 -28.80 -7.50
C ALA A 136 23.42 -28.31 -6.07
N GLN A 137 23.84 -29.08 -5.07
CA GLN A 137 23.94 -28.59 -3.69
C GLN A 137 25.33 -28.00 -3.45
N LEU A 138 25.48 -27.12 -2.47
CA LEU A 138 26.82 -26.62 -2.11
C LEU A 138 27.47 -27.57 -1.11
N ILE A 139 28.78 -27.75 -1.19
CA ILE A 139 29.58 -28.45 -0.20
C ILE A 139 30.71 -27.55 0.29
N GLN A 140 30.85 -27.46 1.61
CA GLN A 140 31.90 -26.69 2.26
C GLN A 140 32.73 -27.63 3.13
N SER A 141 34.02 -27.74 2.86
CA SER A 141 35.01 -28.35 3.75
C SER A 141 35.63 -27.30 4.69
N SER A 142 35.96 -27.70 5.91
CA SER A 142 36.66 -26.87 6.90
C SER A 142 37.65 -27.70 7.72
N PRO A 143 38.70 -27.09 8.33
CA PRO A 143 39.53 -27.80 9.31
C PRO A 143 38.68 -28.19 10.52
N ASN A 144 38.93 -29.37 11.09
CA ASN A 144 38.30 -29.79 12.34
C ASN A 144 39.05 -29.25 13.57
N GLN A 145 38.43 -29.32 14.74
CA GLN A 145 39.01 -28.81 16.00
C GLN A 145 40.35 -29.48 16.34
N GLN A 146 40.50 -30.75 15.97
CA GLN A 146 41.72 -31.55 16.19
C GLN A 146 42.82 -31.29 15.16
N LYS A 147 42.58 -30.41 14.16
CA LYS A 147 43.51 -30.05 13.08
C LYS A 147 44.09 -31.25 12.31
N THR A 148 43.28 -32.30 12.16
CA THR A 148 43.63 -33.45 11.31
C THR A 148 43.54 -33.07 9.83
N SER A 149 44.17 -33.87 8.96
CA SER A 149 44.11 -33.69 7.51
C SER A 149 42.72 -33.97 6.92
N GLU A 150 41.93 -34.84 7.56
CA GLU A 150 40.56 -35.19 7.17
C GLU A 150 39.63 -33.97 7.24
N GLY A 151 39.71 -33.16 8.30
CA GLY A 151 38.83 -32.00 8.48
C GLY A 151 37.36 -32.38 8.73
N GLU A 152 36.45 -31.49 8.34
CA GLU A 152 34.99 -31.66 8.40
C GLU A 152 34.37 -31.12 7.10
N TYR A 153 33.18 -31.59 6.73
CA TYR A 153 32.41 -31.02 5.63
C TYR A 153 30.94 -30.81 6.00
N ARG A 154 30.29 -29.90 5.27
CA ARG A 154 28.85 -29.63 5.35
C ARG A 154 28.28 -29.52 3.95
N ILE A 155 27.19 -30.23 3.70
CA ILE A 155 26.37 -30.04 2.50
C ILE A 155 25.29 -29.02 2.84
N ILE A 156 25.13 -28.03 1.97
CA ILE A 156 24.18 -26.93 2.12
C ILE A 156 23.18 -27.05 0.97
N ASP A 157 21.94 -27.36 1.32
CA ASP A 157 20.80 -27.36 0.41
C ASP A 157 20.25 -25.92 0.35
N LEU A 158 20.26 -25.32 -0.84
CA LEU A 158 19.71 -23.96 -1.03
C LEU A 158 18.20 -23.96 -1.21
N ASP A 159 17.57 -25.14 -1.32
CA ASP A 159 16.11 -25.24 -1.38
C ASP A 159 15.48 -24.86 -0.03
N LEU A 160 15.10 -23.59 0.08
CA LEU A 160 14.44 -23.01 1.25
C LEU A 160 13.07 -23.65 1.54
N SER A 161 12.48 -24.37 0.58
CA SER A 161 11.16 -25.02 0.77
C SER A 161 11.19 -26.13 1.84
N ARG A 162 12.38 -26.64 2.19
CA ARG A 162 12.58 -27.66 3.24
C ARG A 162 12.82 -27.08 4.63
N TYR A 163 12.99 -25.77 4.75
CA TYR A 163 13.19 -25.10 6.03
C TYR A 163 11.88 -24.49 6.51
N ASP A 164 11.00 -25.32 7.07
CA ASP A 164 9.69 -24.93 7.62
C ASP A 164 9.78 -23.71 8.55
N VAL A 165 10.88 -23.59 9.31
CA VAL A 165 11.14 -22.48 10.24
C VAL A 165 11.32 -21.13 9.53
N LEU A 166 11.95 -21.10 8.35
CA LEU A 166 12.13 -19.86 7.58
C LEU A 166 10.83 -19.45 6.91
N LYS A 167 10.11 -20.42 6.33
CA LYS A 167 8.77 -20.18 5.78
C LYS A 167 7.83 -19.63 6.85
N GLN A 168 7.85 -20.20 8.05
CA GLN A 168 7.08 -19.71 9.19
C GLN A 168 7.44 -18.27 9.58
N ARG A 169 8.72 -17.90 9.56
CA ARG A 169 9.16 -16.52 9.82
C ARG A 169 8.65 -15.54 8.76
N PHE A 170 8.70 -15.90 7.48
CA PHE A 170 8.14 -15.07 6.41
C PHE A 170 6.62 -14.93 6.53
N ASP A 171 5.91 -16.01 6.87
CA ASP A 171 4.47 -15.99 7.11
C ASP A 171 4.11 -15.10 8.31
N ASP A 172 4.92 -15.13 9.37
CA ASP A 172 4.72 -14.31 10.56
C ASP A 172 5.01 -12.82 10.28
N GLU A 173 6.07 -12.50 9.53
CA GLU A 173 6.37 -11.14 9.07
C GLU A 173 5.24 -10.60 8.19
N GLN A 174 4.72 -11.40 7.26
CA GLN A 174 3.59 -11.04 6.42
C GLN A 174 2.33 -10.74 7.24
N LYS A 175 2.00 -11.59 8.22
CA LYS A 175 0.88 -11.32 9.14
C LYS A 175 1.07 -10.03 9.93
N GLN A 176 2.30 -9.73 10.37
CA GLN A 176 2.60 -8.48 11.07
C GLN A 176 2.41 -7.27 10.16
N ASN A 177 2.90 -7.33 8.91
CA ASN A 177 2.68 -6.26 7.92
C ASN A 177 1.18 -6.00 7.70
N TRP A 178 0.38 -7.06 7.57
CA TRP A 178 -1.08 -6.92 7.43
C TRP A 178 -1.74 -6.35 8.69
N GLN A 179 -1.30 -6.74 9.89
CA GLN A 179 -1.81 -6.17 11.13
C GLN A 179 -1.47 -4.68 11.24
N GLN A 180 -0.25 -4.28 10.88
CA GLN A 180 0.17 -2.88 10.85
C GLN A 180 -0.69 -2.06 9.88
N LEU A 181 -0.92 -2.55 8.66
CA LEU A 181 -1.82 -1.90 7.70
C LEU A 181 -3.26 -1.74 8.23
N LYS A 182 -3.71 -2.66 9.09
CA LYS A 182 -4.99 -2.62 9.79
C LYS A 182 -4.95 -1.82 11.09
N ALA A 183 -3.86 -1.11 11.40
CA ALA A 183 -3.67 -0.38 12.66
C ALA A 183 -3.71 -1.27 13.92
N ASN A 184 -3.39 -2.55 13.77
CA ASN A 184 -3.58 -3.61 14.77
C ASN A 184 -5.05 -3.79 15.20
N ILE A 185 -6.00 -3.39 14.34
CA ILE A 185 -7.41 -3.68 14.54
C ILE A 185 -7.70 -5.07 13.98
N SER A 186 -8.30 -5.93 14.81
CA SER A 186 -8.71 -7.28 14.43
C SER A 186 -9.93 -7.26 13.51
N THR A 187 -9.74 -6.91 12.23
CA THR A 187 -10.83 -6.86 11.24
C THR A 187 -11.25 -8.26 10.79
N HIS A 188 -12.56 -8.50 10.79
CA HIS A 188 -13.14 -9.79 10.42
C HIS A 188 -13.74 -9.78 9.01
N ASN A 189 -13.85 -8.61 8.38
CA ASN A 189 -14.38 -8.49 7.03
C ASN A 189 -13.41 -9.05 5.97
N LYS A 190 -13.88 -10.04 5.19
CA LYS A 190 -13.06 -10.74 4.18
C LYS A 190 -12.61 -9.82 3.04
N ALA A 191 -13.50 -8.99 2.51
CA ALA A 191 -13.19 -8.10 1.40
C ALA A 191 -12.15 -7.05 1.81
N PHE A 192 -12.28 -6.49 3.02
CA PHE A 192 -11.27 -5.60 3.57
C PHE A 192 -9.92 -6.30 3.79
N ASN A 193 -9.92 -7.54 4.29
CA ASN A 193 -8.69 -8.30 4.46
C ASN A 193 -7.96 -8.55 3.12
N GLN A 194 -8.69 -8.94 2.07
CA GLN A 194 -8.14 -9.10 0.73
C GLN A 194 -7.56 -7.78 0.17
N LEU A 195 -8.28 -6.67 0.35
CA LEU A 195 -7.78 -5.34 -0.03
C LEU A 195 -6.46 -5.02 0.67
N ILE A 196 -6.33 -5.33 1.97
CA ILE A 196 -5.08 -5.08 2.70
C ILE A 196 -3.93 -5.96 2.19
N GLU A 197 -4.20 -7.21 1.81
CA GLU A 197 -3.20 -8.10 1.21
C GLU A 197 -2.70 -7.53 -0.13
N GLU A 198 -3.59 -7.05 -0.99
CA GLU A 198 -3.22 -6.41 -2.26
C GLU A 198 -2.45 -5.10 -2.05
N VAL A 199 -2.88 -4.28 -1.08
CA VAL A 199 -2.18 -3.05 -0.71
C VAL A 199 -0.77 -3.33 -0.21
N GLU A 200 -0.55 -4.38 0.60
CA GLU A 200 0.80 -4.79 1.05
C GLU A 200 1.70 -5.12 -0.15
N LEU A 201 1.19 -5.94 -1.08
CA LEU A 201 1.96 -6.36 -2.26
C LEU A 201 2.35 -5.16 -3.13
N VAL A 202 1.40 -4.27 -3.39
CA VAL A 202 1.65 -3.06 -4.20
C VAL A 202 2.60 -2.11 -3.46
N ALA A 203 2.35 -1.85 -2.18
CA ALA A 203 3.19 -0.97 -1.38
C ALA A 203 4.65 -1.46 -1.29
N THR A 204 4.87 -2.77 -1.30
CA THR A 204 6.21 -3.34 -1.13
C THR A 204 6.95 -3.55 -2.44
N ARG A 205 6.24 -3.75 -3.55
CA ARG A 205 6.82 -4.08 -4.86
C ARG A 205 6.81 -2.93 -5.86
N SER A 206 6.07 -1.85 -5.59
CA SER A 206 5.87 -0.74 -6.51
C SER A 206 6.10 0.63 -5.84
N SER A 207 6.64 1.56 -6.61
CA SER A 207 6.76 2.99 -6.28
C SER A 207 5.76 3.86 -7.05
N ALA A 208 4.92 3.26 -7.90
CA ALA A 208 3.90 3.98 -8.66
C ALA A 208 2.80 4.57 -7.73
N PRO A 209 2.06 5.61 -8.18
CA PRO A 209 1.01 6.21 -7.38
C PRO A 209 -0.06 5.22 -6.93
N ILE A 210 -0.55 5.39 -5.69
CA ILE A 210 -1.67 4.62 -5.14
C ILE A 210 -2.87 5.55 -5.01
N LEU A 211 -4.00 5.17 -5.60
CA LEU A 211 -5.27 5.88 -5.46
C LEU A 211 -6.19 5.13 -4.48
N ILE A 212 -6.57 5.78 -3.39
CA ILE A 212 -7.49 5.26 -2.39
C ILE A 212 -8.83 5.98 -2.53
N MET A 213 -9.83 5.26 -3.05
CA MET A 213 -11.18 5.76 -3.22
C MET A 213 -12.08 5.34 -2.05
N GLY A 214 -13.02 6.19 -1.67
CA GLY A 214 -14.02 5.85 -0.67
C GLY A 214 -14.62 7.08 0.00
N ALA A 215 -15.76 6.89 0.65
CA ALA A 215 -16.48 7.97 1.32
C ALA A 215 -15.64 8.68 2.39
N THR A 216 -16.09 9.85 2.82
CA THR A 216 -15.44 10.55 3.92
C THR A 216 -15.54 9.72 5.20
N GLY A 217 -14.42 9.61 5.94
CA GLY A 217 -14.39 8.90 7.23
C GLY A 217 -14.23 7.38 7.14
N VAL A 218 -13.96 6.80 5.96
CA VAL A 218 -13.66 5.34 5.83
C VAL A 218 -12.23 4.96 6.26
N GLY A 219 -11.36 5.95 6.50
CA GLY A 219 -9.98 5.73 6.97
C GLY A 219 -8.88 5.87 5.91
N LYS A 220 -9.12 6.57 4.79
CA LYS A 220 -8.13 6.82 3.72
C LYS A 220 -6.77 7.33 4.25
N SER A 221 -6.80 8.42 5.02
CA SER A 221 -5.59 9.03 5.58
C SER A 221 -4.91 8.14 6.62
N HIS A 222 -5.66 7.24 7.28
CA HIS A 222 -5.09 6.27 8.20
C HIS A 222 -4.32 5.18 7.44
N LEU A 223 -4.93 4.60 6.40
CA LEU A 223 -4.28 3.61 5.56
C LEU A 223 -3.02 4.18 4.88
N ALA A 224 -3.08 5.42 4.38
CA ALA A 224 -1.92 6.10 3.80
C ALA A 224 -0.74 6.21 4.78
N LYS A 225 -1.00 6.50 6.06
CA LYS A 225 0.03 6.54 7.12
C LYS A 225 0.61 5.16 7.40
N GLN A 226 -0.21 4.11 7.38
CA GLN A 226 0.30 2.75 7.57
C GLN A 226 1.14 2.28 6.38
N ILE A 227 0.75 2.61 5.15
CA ILE A 227 1.56 2.34 3.94
C ILE A 227 2.93 3.03 4.06
N PHE A 228 2.95 4.29 4.50
CA PHE A 228 4.21 5.00 4.76
C PHE A 228 5.08 4.29 5.78
N GLN A 229 4.50 3.91 6.93
CA GLN A 229 5.25 3.23 7.98
C GLN A 229 5.80 1.89 7.50
N LEU A 230 4.99 1.09 6.80
CA LEU A 230 5.41 -0.19 6.20
C LEU A 230 6.60 -0.02 5.24
N LYS A 231 6.52 0.95 4.32
CA LYS A 231 7.62 1.23 3.37
C LYS A 231 8.87 1.72 4.09
N LYS A 232 8.73 2.50 5.15
CA LYS A 232 9.84 2.98 5.97
C LYS A 232 10.52 1.85 6.74
N ASP A 233 9.75 0.93 7.32
CA ASP A 233 10.26 -0.22 8.06
C ASP A 233 11.05 -1.19 7.14
N LYS A 234 10.67 -1.25 5.86
CA LYS A 234 11.39 -1.99 4.81
C LYS A 234 12.53 -1.21 4.14
N PHE A 235 12.97 -0.09 4.73
CA PHE A 235 14.06 0.77 4.23
C PHE A 235 13.86 1.29 2.80
N GLN A 236 12.62 1.39 2.33
CA GLN A 236 12.30 1.89 0.98
C GLN A 236 12.16 3.42 0.92
N LEU A 237 12.11 4.09 2.07
CA LEU A 237 11.92 5.54 2.19
C LEU A 237 12.90 6.13 3.21
N SER A 238 13.46 7.30 2.90
CA SER A 238 14.29 8.08 3.82
C SER A 238 13.67 9.44 4.19
N GLY A 239 12.71 9.90 3.41
CA GLY A 239 11.97 11.14 3.59
C GLY A 239 10.79 11.03 4.56
N ARG A 240 9.98 12.09 4.59
CA ARG A 240 8.85 12.24 5.51
C ARG A 240 7.52 11.91 4.83
N PHE A 241 6.50 11.68 5.65
CA PHE A 241 5.11 11.66 5.23
C PHE A 241 4.55 13.08 5.27
N ILE A 242 4.09 13.59 4.12
CA ILE A 242 3.45 14.90 4.00
C ILE A 242 1.97 14.68 3.69
N ASP A 243 1.10 15.12 4.59
CA ASP A 243 -0.36 15.01 4.50
C ASP A 243 -0.96 16.36 4.07
N VAL A 244 -1.68 16.37 2.96
CA VAL A 244 -2.29 17.59 2.40
C VAL A 244 -3.75 17.33 2.08
N ASN A 245 -4.63 18.11 2.69
CA ASN A 245 -6.05 18.13 2.33
C ASN A 245 -6.30 19.16 1.22
N CYS A 246 -6.52 18.69 -0.01
CA CYS A 246 -6.75 19.52 -1.18
C CYS A 246 -8.01 20.39 -1.08
N ALA A 247 -9.02 19.99 -0.28
CA ALA A 247 -10.22 20.80 -0.07
C ALA A 247 -9.94 22.14 0.64
N THR A 248 -8.79 22.27 1.32
CA THR A 248 -8.36 23.51 1.97
C THR A 248 -7.55 24.43 1.05
N LEU A 249 -7.21 23.96 -0.15
CA LEU A 249 -6.39 24.67 -1.14
C LEU A 249 -7.30 25.33 -2.18
N ARG A 250 -7.07 26.63 -2.46
CA ARG A 250 -7.85 27.41 -3.45
C ARG A 250 -6.93 28.38 -4.19
N GLY A 251 -6.99 28.38 -5.52
CA GLY A 251 -6.30 29.34 -6.40
C GLY A 251 -4.79 29.46 -6.12
N ASP A 252 -4.25 30.69 -6.17
CA ASP A 252 -2.81 30.95 -5.97
C ASP A 252 -2.23 30.40 -4.65
N SER A 253 -3.07 30.28 -3.60
CA SER A 253 -2.67 29.68 -2.33
C SER A 253 -2.40 28.18 -2.45
N ALA A 254 -3.15 27.47 -3.30
CA ALA A 254 -2.94 26.05 -3.60
C ALA A 254 -1.57 25.84 -4.27
N MET A 255 -1.32 26.57 -5.34
CA MET A 255 -0.06 26.49 -6.09
C MET A 255 1.14 26.85 -5.20
N SER A 256 1.03 27.94 -4.47
CA SER A 256 2.06 28.41 -3.52
C SER A 256 2.34 27.41 -2.40
N THR A 257 1.32 26.71 -1.90
CA THR A 257 1.48 25.72 -0.82
C THR A 257 2.09 24.42 -1.33
N LEU A 258 1.61 23.89 -2.46
CA LEU A 258 2.09 22.64 -3.03
C LEU A 258 3.49 22.79 -3.63
N PHE A 259 3.68 23.78 -4.49
CA PHE A 259 4.90 23.95 -5.30
C PHE A 259 5.85 25.00 -4.73
N GLY A 260 5.45 25.75 -3.71
CA GLY A 260 6.26 26.84 -3.17
C GLY A 260 6.25 28.06 -4.08
N HIS A 261 6.89 29.13 -3.64
CA HIS A 261 6.96 30.38 -4.39
C HIS A 261 8.23 31.16 -4.05
N ILE A 262 8.64 32.03 -4.97
CA ILE A 262 9.66 33.04 -4.69
C ILE A 262 9.05 34.34 -4.18
N LYS A 263 9.87 35.17 -3.54
CA LYS A 263 9.45 36.48 -3.06
C LYS A 263 8.90 37.31 -4.24
N GLY A 264 7.72 37.90 -4.06
CA GLY A 264 7.07 38.74 -5.06
C GLY A 264 6.26 38.00 -6.13
N ALA A 265 6.09 36.68 -6.03
CA ALA A 265 5.34 35.89 -7.02
C ALA A 265 3.84 36.24 -7.13
N PHE A 266 3.22 36.72 -6.05
CA PHE A 266 1.82 37.16 -6.01
C PHE A 266 1.62 38.20 -4.88
N THR A 267 0.44 38.83 -4.84
CA THR A 267 0.10 39.82 -3.79
C THR A 267 0.10 39.17 -2.41
N GLY A 268 1.08 39.50 -1.57
CA GLY A 268 1.27 38.91 -0.24
C GLY A 268 2.48 37.96 -0.11
N ALA A 269 3.20 37.67 -1.21
CA ALA A 269 4.42 36.85 -1.22
C ALA A 269 5.64 37.61 -0.65
N ALA A 270 5.62 37.90 0.66
CA ALA A 270 6.65 38.70 1.33
C ALA A 270 8.03 37.99 1.43
N ALA A 271 8.02 36.66 1.46
CA ALA A 271 9.22 35.82 1.55
C ALA A 271 9.03 34.56 0.69
N SER A 272 10.13 33.94 0.25
CA SER A 272 10.08 32.67 -0.45
C SER A 272 9.70 31.52 0.49
N ARG A 273 8.93 30.55 0.00
CA ARG A 273 8.53 29.36 0.74
C ARG A 273 8.81 28.10 -0.07
N ALA A 274 9.42 27.10 0.57
CA ALA A 274 9.54 25.77 0.00
C ALA A 274 8.16 25.09 -0.05
N GLY A 275 7.81 24.51 -1.19
CA GLY A 275 6.55 23.78 -1.38
C GLY A 275 6.46 22.48 -0.58
N LEU A 276 5.24 22.01 -0.36
CA LEU A 276 4.98 20.72 0.30
C LEU A 276 5.51 19.53 -0.51
N LEU A 277 5.52 19.61 -1.85
CA LEU A 277 6.12 18.56 -2.69
C LEU A 277 7.62 18.40 -2.40
N LYS A 278 8.35 19.51 -2.26
CA LYS A 278 9.78 19.45 -1.90
C LYS A 278 9.99 18.95 -0.47
N SER A 279 9.04 19.17 0.43
CA SER A 279 9.09 18.63 1.79
C SER A 279 8.87 17.11 1.83
N ALA A 280 8.24 16.55 0.78
CA ALA A 280 7.98 15.11 0.62
C ALA A 280 9.11 14.36 -0.10
N ASP A 281 10.22 15.05 -0.43
CA ASP A 281 11.35 14.46 -1.13
C ASP A 281 11.90 13.22 -0.40
N GLN A 282 12.16 12.16 -1.15
CA GLN A 282 12.50 10.80 -0.71
C GLN A 282 11.47 10.13 0.23
N GLY A 283 10.25 10.67 0.29
CA GLY A 283 9.16 10.24 1.17
C GLY A 283 7.86 9.99 0.43
N ILE A 284 6.75 10.21 1.13
CA ILE A 284 5.39 10.08 0.58
C ILE A 284 4.65 11.40 0.70
N LEU A 285 4.06 11.84 -0.41
CA LEU A 285 3.03 12.86 -0.44
C LEU A 285 1.66 12.18 -0.44
N PHE A 286 0.83 12.48 0.57
CA PHE A 286 -0.57 12.10 0.61
C PHE A 286 -1.44 13.30 0.27
N LEU A 287 -2.22 13.20 -0.82
CA LEU A 287 -3.18 14.21 -1.25
C LEU A 287 -4.61 13.71 -0.98
N ASP A 288 -5.22 14.18 0.10
CA ASP A 288 -6.62 13.86 0.41
C ASP A 288 -7.58 14.78 -0.36
N GLU A 289 -8.66 14.19 -0.86
CA GLU A 289 -9.63 14.82 -1.76
C GLU A 289 -9.00 15.46 -3.01
N ILE A 290 -8.13 14.72 -3.72
CA ILE A 290 -7.42 15.19 -4.92
C ILE A 290 -8.34 15.74 -6.03
N GLY A 291 -9.58 15.26 -6.09
CA GLY A 291 -10.60 15.75 -7.03
C GLY A 291 -11.05 17.20 -6.78
N GLU A 292 -10.61 17.84 -5.69
CA GLU A 292 -10.84 19.26 -5.41
C GLU A 292 -9.79 20.20 -6.03
N LEU A 293 -8.68 19.66 -6.57
CA LEU A 293 -7.65 20.46 -7.23
C LEU A 293 -8.18 21.08 -8.53
N GLY A 294 -7.77 22.31 -8.84
CA GLY A 294 -8.04 22.92 -10.15
C GLY A 294 -7.17 22.32 -11.26
N LEU A 295 -7.54 22.59 -12.51
CA LEU A 295 -6.87 22.01 -13.69
C LEU A 295 -5.40 22.43 -13.81
N ASP A 296 -5.05 23.65 -13.37
CA ASP A 296 -3.67 24.15 -13.39
C ASP A 296 -2.82 23.43 -12.35
N GLU A 297 -3.33 23.26 -11.12
CA GLU A 297 -2.65 22.49 -10.09
C GLU A 297 -2.48 21.02 -10.49
N GLN A 298 -3.49 20.44 -11.16
CA GLN A 298 -3.42 19.07 -11.69
C GLN A 298 -2.33 18.95 -12.77
N ALA A 299 -2.20 19.91 -13.68
CA ALA A 299 -1.16 19.91 -14.71
C ALA A 299 0.24 20.01 -14.09
N MET A 300 0.43 20.89 -13.10
CA MET A 300 1.70 21.01 -12.38
C MET A 300 2.02 19.75 -11.57
N LEU A 301 1.02 19.12 -10.96
CA LEU A 301 1.19 17.87 -10.22
C LEU A 301 1.61 16.74 -11.15
N LEU A 302 0.97 16.61 -12.32
CA LEU A 302 1.36 15.62 -13.33
C LEU A 302 2.83 15.77 -13.71
N LYS A 303 3.27 16.99 -14.02
CA LYS A 303 4.68 17.26 -14.34
C LYS A 303 5.62 16.86 -13.19
N ALA A 304 5.28 17.20 -11.96
CA ALA A 304 6.08 16.83 -10.80
C ALA A 304 6.14 15.31 -10.57
N LEU A 305 5.10 14.56 -10.95
CA LEU A 305 5.06 13.10 -10.82
C LEU A 305 5.88 12.38 -11.90
N GLU A 306 5.89 12.91 -13.12
CA GLU A 306 6.57 12.31 -14.27
C GLU A 306 8.05 12.70 -14.31
N ASP A 307 8.35 13.99 -14.22
CA ASP A 307 9.70 14.52 -14.39
C ASP A 307 10.51 14.54 -13.08
N LYS A 308 9.84 14.32 -11.94
CA LYS A 308 10.41 14.50 -10.58
C LYS A 308 10.98 15.90 -10.37
N SER A 309 10.48 16.87 -11.13
CA SER A 309 10.89 18.26 -11.10
C SER A 309 9.71 19.20 -11.37
N PHE A 310 9.80 20.42 -10.85
CA PHE A 310 8.79 21.45 -11.04
C PHE A 310 9.35 22.85 -10.77
N PHE A 311 8.61 23.87 -11.20
CA PHE A 311 8.96 25.27 -11.00
C PHE A 311 8.14 25.83 -9.82
N PRO A 312 8.78 26.43 -8.80
CA PRO A 312 8.08 27.23 -7.81
C PRO A 312 7.34 28.39 -8.48
N VAL A 313 6.22 28.82 -7.91
CA VAL A 313 5.41 29.92 -8.48
C VAL A 313 6.28 31.19 -8.59
N GLY A 314 6.29 31.77 -9.78
CA GLY A 314 7.08 32.95 -10.12
C GLY A 314 8.57 32.70 -10.36
N SER A 315 9.04 31.46 -10.37
CA SER A 315 10.46 31.12 -10.57
C SER A 315 10.73 30.48 -11.92
N ASP A 316 11.82 30.90 -12.57
CA ASP A 316 12.38 30.24 -13.76
C ASP A 316 13.40 29.15 -13.40
N LYS A 317 13.59 28.87 -12.10
CA LYS A 317 14.51 27.85 -11.62
C LYS A 317 13.74 26.60 -11.23
N GLU A 318 14.04 25.52 -11.94
CA GLU A 318 13.50 24.20 -11.64
C GLU A 318 14.07 23.64 -10.32
N ILE A 319 13.21 22.96 -9.57
CA ILE A 319 13.59 22.18 -8.39
C ILE A 319 13.20 20.72 -8.56
N GLN A 320 14.03 19.82 -8.04
CA GLN A 320 13.77 18.38 -8.06
C GLN A 320 13.18 17.91 -6.74
N ALA A 321 12.21 17.00 -6.79
CA ALA A 321 11.70 16.27 -5.64
C ALA A 321 11.27 14.86 -6.09
N ASP A 322 11.88 13.84 -5.52
CA ASP A 322 11.53 12.46 -5.79
C ASP A 322 10.69 11.92 -4.64
N PHE A 323 9.37 12.00 -4.81
CA PHE A 323 8.39 11.51 -3.84
C PHE A 323 7.53 10.40 -4.46
N GLN A 324 6.98 9.55 -3.61
CA GLN A 324 5.90 8.64 -3.97
C GLN A 324 4.55 9.29 -3.62
N LEU A 325 3.52 9.05 -4.43
CA LEU A 325 2.20 9.66 -4.25
C LEU A 325 1.18 8.64 -3.76
N ILE A 326 0.46 9.01 -2.71
CA ILE A 326 -0.83 8.39 -2.35
C ILE A 326 -1.90 9.45 -2.53
N ALA A 327 -2.92 9.20 -3.34
CA ALA A 327 -4.05 10.09 -3.53
C ALA A 327 -5.30 9.52 -2.89
N GLY A 328 -6.10 10.35 -2.24
CA GLY A 328 -7.39 10.01 -1.66
C GLY A 328 -8.52 10.78 -2.33
N THR A 329 -9.67 10.17 -2.57
CA THR A 329 -10.88 10.91 -2.99
C THR A 329 -12.16 10.15 -2.68
N ASN A 330 -13.26 10.88 -2.49
CA ASN A 330 -14.62 10.32 -2.50
C ASN A 330 -15.35 10.48 -3.85
N ARG A 331 -14.78 11.24 -4.80
CA ARG A 331 -15.39 11.50 -6.11
C ARG A 331 -15.02 10.40 -7.10
N ASP A 332 -15.92 10.12 -8.02
CA ASP A 332 -15.60 9.31 -9.19
C ASP A 332 -14.78 10.16 -10.18
N LEU A 333 -13.46 9.98 -10.17
CA LEU A 333 -12.56 10.74 -11.03
C LEU A 333 -12.85 10.52 -12.53
N ARG A 334 -13.43 9.38 -12.93
CA ARG A 334 -13.80 9.15 -14.32
C ARG A 334 -14.92 10.10 -14.75
N ASN A 335 -15.91 10.31 -13.88
CA ASN A 335 -16.99 11.27 -14.13
C ASN A 335 -16.47 12.71 -14.09
N GLU A 336 -15.51 13.01 -13.22
CA GLU A 336 -14.87 14.34 -13.19
C GLU A 336 -14.05 14.62 -14.46
N VAL A 337 -13.42 13.60 -15.05
CA VAL A 337 -12.75 13.70 -16.37
C VAL A 337 -13.77 14.00 -17.47
N GLN A 338 -14.87 13.25 -17.53
CA GLN A 338 -15.94 13.48 -18.52
C GLN A 338 -16.55 14.87 -18.39
N ALA A 339 -16.63 15.40 -17.17
CA ALA A 339 -17.15 16.73 -16.91
C ALA A 339 -16.11 17.86 -17.09
N GLY A 340 -14.88 17.53 -17.54
CA GLY A 340 -13.81 18.51 -17.77
C GLY A 340 -13.25 19.15 -16.49
N ARG A 341 -13.51 18.57 -15.32
CA ARG A 341 -13.03 19.07 -14.01
C ARG A 341 -11.77 18.37 -13.54
N PHE A 342 -11.45 17.23 -14.14
CA PHE A 342 -10.22 16.50 -13.88
C PHE A 342 -9.52 16.15 -15.19
N ARG A 343 -8.19 16.19 -15.23
CA ARG A 343 -7.44 15.90 -16.44
C ARG A 343 -7.33 14.40 -16.68
N GLU A 344 -7.51 14.00 -17.93
CA GLU A 344 -7.44 12.59 -18.35
C GLU A 344 -6.02 12.01 -18.18
N ASP A 345 -4.99 12.79 -18.47
CA ASP A 345 -3.58 12.40 -18.34
C ASP A 345 -3.19 12.11 -16.88
N LEU A 346 -3.57 12.97 -15.94
CA LEU A 346 -3.38 12.75 -14.51
C LEU A 346 -4.20 11.55 -14.03
N TRP A 347 -5.44 11.39 -14.47
CA TRP A 347 -6.24 10.22 -14.11
C TRP A 347 -5.60 8.91 -14.56
N ALA A 348 -5.11 8.85 -15.80
CA ALA A 348 -4.43 7.68 -16.33
C ALA A 348 -3.19 7.32 -15.49
N ARG A 349 -2.45 8.33 -15.00
CA ARG A 349 -1.30 8.12 -14.12
C ARG A 349 -1.68 7.61 -12.73
N LEU A 350 -2.80 8.07 -12.18
CA LEU A 350 -3.26 7.69 -10.83
C LEU A 350 -4.00 6.34 -10.79
N ASN A 351 -4.67 5.95 -11.87
CA ASN A 351 -5.58 4.80 -11.89
C ASN A 351 -4.88 3.43 -11.91
N THR A 352 -3.55 3.39 -11.95
CA THR A 352 -2.78 2.12 -12.02
C THR A 352 -3.04 1.24 -10.80
N TRP A 353 -2.99 1.81 -9.59
CA TRP A 353 -3.22 1.09 -8.35
C TRP A 353 -4.37 1.74 -7.59
N THR A 354 -5.59 1.33 -7.91
CA THR A 354 -6.82 1.90 -7.34
C THR A 354 -7.46 0.94 -6.35
N PHE A 355 -7.67 1.40 -5.12
CA PHE A 355 -8.28 0.63 -4.04
C PHE A 355 -9.55 1.32 -3.51
N PHE A 356 -10.64 0.57 -3.40
CA PHE A 356 -11.92 1.05 -2.90
C PHE A 356 -12.12 0.65 -1.44
N LEU A 357 -12.06 1.62 -0.54
CA LEU A 357 -12.31 1.36 0.88
C LEU A 357 -13.82 1.25 1.16
N PRO A 358 -14.28 0.13 1.76
CA PRO A 358 -15.68 -0.10 2.05
C PRO A 358 -16.18 0.83 3.17
N ASN A 359 -17.46 1.19 3.09
CA ASN A 359 -18.13 1.95 4.15
C ASN A 359 -18.26 1.10 5.41
N LEU A 360 -18.49 1.73 6.56
CA LEU A 360 -18.70 1.02 7.82
C LEU A 360 -19.89 0.04 7.75
N LYS A 361 -20.96 0.42 7.03
CA LYS A 361 -22.13 -0.42 6.78
C LYS A 361 -21.83 -1.69 5.98
N ASP A 362 -20.81 -1.66 5.14
CA ASP A 362 -20.40 -2.79 4.31
C ASP A 362 -19.42 -3.72 5.06
N ARG A 363 -19.00 -3.32 6.28
CA ARG A 363 -18.13 -4.08 7.18
C ARG A 363 -18.59 -3.98 8.63
N VAL A 364 -19.86 -4.34 8.88
CA VAL A 364 -20.47 -4.34 10.22
C VAL A 364 -19.77 -5.28 11.22
N GLU A 365 -19.04 -6.29 10.75
CA GLU A 365 -18.25 -7.16 11.61
C GLU A 365 -17.11 -6.40 12.32
N ASP A 366 -16.62 -5.33 11.68
CA ASP A 366 -15.50 -4.53 12.19
C ASP A 366 -15.93 -3.51 13.25
N ILE A 367 -17.24 -3.30 13.48
CA ILE A 367 -17.74 -2.34 14.48
C ILE A 367 -17.20 -2.64 15.88
N ALA A 368 -17.28 -3.90 16.32
CA ALA A 368 -16.83 -4.28 17.66
C ALA A 368 -15.31 -4.08 17.86
N PRO A 369 -14.43 -4.61 16.97
CA PRO A 369 -13.00 -4.31 17.02
C PRO A 369 -12.67 -2.81 17.02
N ASN A 370 -13.42 -2.01 16.27
CA ASN A 370 -13.19 -0.56 16.22
C ASN A 370 -13.63 0.16 17.51
N ILE A 371 -14.66 -0.33 18.20
CA ILE A 371 -15.03 0.20 19.53
C ILE A 371 -13.89 -0.02 20.52
N ASP A 372 -13.32 -1.24 20.54
CA ASP A 372 -12.19 -1.55 21.43
C ASP A 372 -10.98 -0.69 21.11
N PHE A 373 -10.65 -0.52 19.83
CA PHE A 373 -9.59 0.37 19.37
C PHE A 373 -9.79 1.82 19.82
N GLU A 374 -10.98 2.39 19.61
CA GLU A 374 -11.24 3.78 19.98
C GLU A 374 -11.26 3.97 21.51
N LEU A 375 -11.69 2.98 22.29
CA LEU A 375 -11.57 3.01 23.75
C LEU A 375 -10.11 2.97 24.21
N GLN A 376 -9.28 2.10 23.63
CA GLN A 376 -7.85 2.05 23.93
C GLN A 376 -7.16 3.37 23.57
N ARG A 377 -7.50 3.92 22.41
CA ARG A 377 -7.00 5.22 21.96
C ARG A 377 -7.42 6.36 22.90
N PHE A 378 -8.69 6.38 23.31
CA PHE A 378 -9.17 7.35 24.30
C PHE A 378 -8.41 7.22 25.62
N ALA A 379 -8.21 5.99 26.09
CA ALA A 379 -7.50 5.73 27.33
C ALA A 379 -6.03 6.15 27.28
N ALA A 380 -5.36 5.97 26.13
CA ALA A 380 -3.99 6.43 25.93
C ALA A 380 -3.86 7.96 25.96
N ILE A 381 -4.82 8.68 25.37
CA ILE A 381 -4.80 10.15 25.30
C ILE A 381 -5.19 10.78 26.63
N HIS A 382 -6.23 10.25 27.28
CA HIS A 382 -6.83 10.85 28.49
C HIS A 382 -6.36 10.20 29.79
N GLN A 383 -5.46 9.20 29.72
CA GLN A 383 -4.96 8.43 30.85
C GLN A 383 -6.09 7.85 31.73
N ARG A 384 -7.22 7.49 31.09
CA ARG A 384 -8.42 7.02 31.76
C ARG A 384 -8.93 5.76 31.09
N GLN A 385 -8.88 4.65 31.81
CA GLN A 385 -9.40 3.38 31.33
C GLN A 385 -10.92 3.33 31.52
N LEU A 386 -11.65 3.03 30.46
CA LEU A 386 -13.08 2.79 30.50
C LEU A 386 -13.40 1.48 29.80
N ARG A 387 -14.46 0.82 30.26
CA ARG A 387 -15.03 -0.36 29.60
C ARG A 387 -16.54 -0.25 29.57
N PHE A 388 -17.16 -0.86 28.56
CA PHE A 388 -18.60 -1.02 28.57
C PHE A 388 -19.03 -2.01 29.65
N GLN A 389 -20.15 -1.71 30.31
CA GLN A 389 -20.92 -2.75 30.96
C GLN A 389 -21.46 -3.71 29.89
N ARG A 390 -21.56 -5.01 30.21
CA ARG A 390 -21.90 -6.04 29.22
C ARG A 390 -23.21 -5.75 28.47
N ASP A 391 -24.26 -5.43 29.20
CA ASP A 391 -25.58 -5.08 28.66
C ASP A 391 -25.55 -3.78 27.83
N ALA A 392 -24.72 -2.81 28.23
CA ALA A 392 -24.50 -1.57 27.49
C ALA A 392 -23.83 -1.84 26.13
N LEU A 393 -22.79 -2.68 26.11
CA LEU A 393 -22.10 -3.07 24.88
C LEU A 393 -23.04 -3.83 23.93
N GLU A 394 -23.77 -4.82 24.45
CA GLU A 394 -24.75 -5.59 23.67
C GLU A 394 -25.82 -4.67 23.06
N THR A 395 -26.32 -3.70 23.83
CA THR A 395 -27.29 -2.70 23.36
C THR A 395 -26.71 -1.81 22.25
N TYR A 396 -25.50 -1.29 22.46
CA TYR A 396 -24.84 -0.42 21.48
C TYR A 396 -24.52 -1.17 20.18
N LEU A 397 -23.99 -2.40 20.27
CA LEU A 397 -23.69 -3.23 19.10
C LEU A 397 -24.95 -3.62 18.33
N LYS A 398 -26.06 -3.93 19.03
CA LYS A 398 -27.34 -4.23 18.38
C LYS A 398 -27.85 -3.05 17.55
N PHE A 399 -27.76 -1.84 18.09
CA PHE A 399 -28.09 -0.63 17.34
C PHE A 399 -27.10 -0.38 16.21
N ALA A 400 -25.79 -0.42 16.48
CA ALA A 400 -24.76 -0.09 15.52
C ALA A 400 -24.79 -0.98 14.26
N LYS A 401 -25.31 -2.21 14.38
CA LYS A 401 -25.48 -3.17 13.29
C LYS A 401 -26.87 -3.16 12.64
N SER A 402 -27.81 -2.34 13.15
CA SER A 402 -29.17 -2.28 12.62
C SER A 402 -29.29 -1.35 11.42
N VAL A 403 -30.40 -1.47 10.68
CA VAL A 403 -30.73 -0.59 9.55
C VAL A 403 -30.92 0.87 9.96
N ASP A 404 -31.27 1.13 11.22
CA ASP A 404 -31.42 2.48 11.77
C ASP A 404 -30.07 3.21 11.89
N ALA A 405 -28.95 2.46 11.89
CA ALA A 405 -27.63 3.03 12.02
C ALA A 405 -27.08 3.46 10.66
N SER A 406 -27.21 4.75 10.34
CA SER A 406 -26.90 5.25 9.01
C SER A 406 -25.39 5.42 8.76
N TRP A 407 -24.60 5.65 9.82
CA TRP A 407 -23.13 5.80 9.75
C TRP A 407 -22.66 6.64 8.56
N GLN A 408 -23.30 7.78 8.28
CA GLN A 408 -22.99 8.61 7.11
C GLN A 408 -21.53 9.11 7.12
N GLY A 409 -20.98 9.41 8.31
CA GLY A 409 -19.56 9.73 8.49
C GLY A 409 -18.66 8.52 8.72
N ASN A 410 -19.14 7.29 8.51
CA ASN A 410 -18.39 6.05 8.63
C ASN A 410 -17.69 5.91 10.00
N PHE A 411 -16.39 5.56 10.02
CA PHE A 411 -15.61 5.36 11.24
C PHE A 411 -15.40 6.66 12.02
N ARG A 412 -15.51 7.82 11.35
CA ARG A 412 -15.47 9.12 12.04
C ARG A 412 -16.66 9.28 12.99
N ASP A 413 -17.86 8.88 12.55
CA ASP A 413 -19.06 8.91 13.39
C ASP A 413 -18.94 7.92 14.55
N LEU A 414 -18.45 6.71 14.27
CA LEU A 414 -18.21 5.69 15.29
C LEU A 414 -17.21 6.17 16.35
N ALA A 415 -16.07 6.71 15.93
CA ALA A 415 -15.05 7.25 16.83
C ALA A 415 -15.60 8.42 17.66
N ALA A 416 -16.37 9.33 17.04
CA ALA A 416 -16.99 10.44 17.75
C ALA A 416 -18.04 9.96 18.78
N SER A 417 -18.83 8.94 18.44
CA SER A 417 -19.80 8.31 19.33
C SER A 417 -19.12 7.65 20.54
N VAL A 418 -18.11 6.82 20.31
CA VAL A 418 -17.34 6.16 21.37
C VAL A 418 -16.64 7.20 22.26
N THR A 419 -16.06 8.25 21.67
CA THR A 419 -15.44 9.36 22.41
C THR A 419 -16.46 10.07 23.32
N ARG A 420 -17.67 10.35 22.82
CA ARG A 420 -18.75 10.96 23.62
C ARG A 420 -19.17 10.04 24.77
N LEU A 421 -19.37 8.74 24.50
CA LEU A 421 -19.69 7.76 25.53
C LEU A 421 -18.62 7.70 26.61
N ALA A 422 -17.35 7.65 26.23
CA ALA A 422 -16.22 7.62 27.15
C ALA A 422 -16.10 8.91 27.99
N THR A 423 -16.32 10.07 27.36
CA THR A 423 -16.23 11.38 28.01
C THR A 423 -17.37 11.62 28.99
N LEU A 424 -18.61 11.29 28.60
CA LEU A 424 -19.82 11.57 29.38
C LEU A 424 -20.10 10.52 30.47
N SER A 425 -19.42 9.37 30.43
CA SER A 425 -19.58 8.35 31.47
C SER A 425 -18.95 8.80 32.78
N GLN A 426 -19.66 8.56 33.89
CA GLN A 426 -19.15 8.79 35.23
C GLN A 426 -18.48 7.50 35.76
N GLY A 427 -17.22 7.60 36.19
CA GLY A 427 -16.42 6.44 36.62
C GLY A 427 -15.82 5.65 35.46
N GLU A 428 -15.53 4.36 35.67
CA GLU A 428 -14.80 3.53 34.69
C GLU A 428 -15.71 2.68 33.79
N LEU A 429 -17.03 2.78 33.96
CA LEU A 429 -18.02 1.95 33.27
C LEU A 429 -18.96 2.79 32.41
N ILE A 430 -19.01 2.47 31.12
CA ILE A 430 -20.04 2.98 30.21
C ILE A 430 -21.30 2.12 30.43
N ARG A 431 -22.31 2.73 31.06
CA ARG A 431 -23.57 2.08 31.40
C ARG A 431 -24.61 2.22 30.30
N ARG A 432 -25.65 1.40 30.38
CA ARG A 432 -26.73 1.32 29.39
C ARG A 432 -27.43 2.67 29.19
N GLU A 433 -27.64 3.46 30.24
CA GLU A 433 -28.32 4.76 30.13
C GLU A 433 -27.51 5.75 29.28
N ALA A 434 -26.17 5.68 29.31
CA ALA A 434 -25.31 6.51 28.47
C ALA A 434 -25.41 6.08 26.99
N VAL A 435 -25.44 4.76 26.75
CA VAL A 435 -25.63 4.18 25.42
C VAL A 435 -26.96 4.58 24.81
N GLU A 436 -28.06 4.46 25.55
CA GLU A 436 -29.40 4.82 25.06
C GLU A 436 -29.49 6.30 24.69
N LYS A 437 -28.89 7.19 25.51
CA LYS A 437 -28.79 8.63 25.19
C LYS A 437 -27.99 8.89 23.92
N GLU A 438 -26.86 8.21 23.73
CA GLU A 438 -26.05 8.38 22.52
C GLU A 438 -26.77 7.84 21.27
N ILE A 439 -27.49 6.73 21.37
CA ILE A 439 -28.31 6.21 20.28
C ILE A 439 -29.35 7.25 19.84
N GLN A 440 -30.05 7.87 20.80
CA GLN A 440 -31.02 8.93 20.49
C GLN A 440 -30.35 10.13 19.82
N ARG A 441 -29.16 10.53 20.29
CA ARG A 441 -28.38 11.61 19.69
C ARG A 441 -27.98 11.29 18.24
N LEU A 442 -27.50 10.08 17.97
CA LEU A 442 -27.12 9.64 16.63
C LEU A 442 -28.32 9.65 15.68
N LYS A 443 -29.48 9.13 16.12
CA LYS A 443 -30.73 9.19 15.35
C LYS A 443 -31.10 10.62 14.98
N GLN A 444 -31.04 11.56 15.93
CA GLN A 444 -31.32 12.98 15.67
C GLN A 444 -30.32 13.62 14.68
N LEU A 445 -29.03 13.34 14.85
CA LEU A 445 -27.98 13.90 13.97
C LEU A 445 -28.15 13.44 12.52
N TRP A 446 -28.51 12.17 12.32
CA TRP A 446 -28.70 11.62 10.98
C TRP A 446 -30.02 12.05 10.35
N LEU A 447 -31.10 12.22 11.12
CA LEU A 447 -32.37 12.80 10.64
C LEU A 447 -32.18 14.20 10.02
N ILE A 448 -31.42 15.07 10.70
CA ILE A 448 -31.11 16.43 10.20
C ILE A 448 -30.32 16.37 8.88
N GLN A 449 -29.43 15.39 8.74
CA GLN A 449 -28.63 15.23 7.51
C GLN A 449 -29.48 14.72 6.34
N ASP A 450 -30.38 13.77 6.56
CA ASP A 450 -31.28 13.25 5.53
C ASP A 450 -32.25 14.34 5.02
N GLU A 451 -32.75 15.23 5.87
CA GLU A 451 -33.55 16.38 5.42
C GLU A 451 -32.74 17.35 4.54
N SER A 452 -31.46 17.57 4.84
CA SER A 452 -30.58 18.42 4.02
C SER A 452 -30.16 17.78 2.69
N TYR A 453 -30.13 16.45 2.62
CA TYR A 453 -29.81 15.68 1.41
C TYR A 453 -31.05 15.46 0.52
N ASN A 454 -32.23 15.27 1.13
CA ASN A 454 -33.50 15.11 0.42
C ASN A 454 -34.01 16.39 -0.23
N ASP A 455 -33.55 17.57 0.21
CA ASP A 455 -33.79 18.85 -0.46
C ASP A 455 -33.08 18.95 -1.84
N LYS A 456 -32.22 17.97 -2.18
CA LYS A 456 -31.62 17.83 -3.52
C LYS A 456 -32.16 16.67 -4.35
N ASN A 457 -32.88 15.70 -3.79
CA ASN A 457 -33.23 14.45 -4.50
C ASN A 457 -34.66 13.91 -4.32
N THR A 458 -35.51 14.56 -3.52
CA THR A 458 -36.96 14.33 -3.61
C THR A 458 -37.52 15.53 -4.34
N ASP A 459 -37.86 15.35 -5.61
CA ASP A 459 -38.49 16.41 -6.38
C ASP A 459 -39.82 16.77 -5.69
N ILE A 460 -39.88 17.93 -5.03
CA ILE A 460 -41.08 18.44 -4.34
C ILE A 460 -42.32 18.39 -5.25
N LEU A 461 -42.11 18.42 -6.57
CA LEU A 461 -43.17 18.26 -7.56
C LEU A 461 -43.92 16.92 -7.43
N LEU A 462 -43.23 15.82 -7.09
CA LEU A 462 -43.82 14.48 -6.98
C LEU A 462 -44.81 14.35 -5.80
N ASN A 463 -44.76 15.27 -4.84
CA ASN A 463 -45.74 15.33 -3.74
C ASN A 463 -47.09 15.86 -4.21
N TYR A 464 -47.12 16.61 -5.32
CA TYR A 464 -48.30 17.34 -5.80
C TYR A 464 -48.73 16.96 -7.22
N LEU A 465 -47.83 16.37 -8.01
CA LEU A 465 -48.02 16.03 -9.42
C LEU A 465 -47.57 14.59 -9.65
N SER A 466 -48.33 13.88 -10.49
CA SER A 466 -47.95 12.54 -10.95
C SER A 466 -46.79 12.60 -11.96
N PRO A 467 -46.01 11.50 -12.12
CA PRO A 467 -44.93 11.43 -13.12
C PRO A 467 -45.37 11.79 -14.54
N GLU A 468 -46.58 11.38 -14.93
CA GLU A 468 -47.18 11.66 -16.24
C GLU A 468 -47.49 13.16 -16.45
N GLN A 469 -47.84 13.88 -15.37
CA GLN A 469 -48.05 15.33 -15.41
C GLN A 469 -46.72 16.09 -15.47
N LEU A 470 -45.66 15.53 -14.89
CA LEU A 470 -44.33 16.15 -14.92
C LEU A 470 -43.69 16.09 -16.31
N GLU A 471 -43.88 14.98 -17.03
CA GLU A 471 -43.42 14.86 -18.43
C GLU A 471 -44.11 15.85 -19.38
N GLN A 472 -45.26 16.41 -18.99
CA GLN A 472 -46.02 17.39 -19.78
C GLN A 472 -45.66 18.86 -19.45
N ILE A 473 -44.77 19.10 -18.48
CA ILE A 473 -44.34 20.43 -18.07
C ILE A 473 -42.90 20.65 -18.50
N ASP A 474 -42.64 21.75 -19.21
CA ASP A 474 -41.29 22.14 -19.62
C ASP A 474 -40.36 22.30 -18.41
N GLU A 475 -39.09 21.92 -18.57
CA GLU A 475 -38.08 21.97 -17.50
C GLU A 475 -37.95 23.38 -16.88
N PHE A 476 -38.11 24.43 -17.69
CA PHE A 476 -38.14 25.83 -17.24
C PHE A 476 -39.27 26.09 -16.22
N ASP A 477 -40.49 25.63 -16.50
CA ASP A 477 -41.64 25.80 -15.62
C ASP A 477 -41.53 24.90 -14.37
N GLN A 478 -40.95 23.71 -14.50
CA GLN A 478 -40.67 22.83 -13.35
C GLN A 478 -39.74 23.50 -12.34
N ILE A 479 -38.66 24.14 -12.80
CA ILE A 479 -37.70 24.86 -11.92
C ILE A 479 -38.40 25.99 -11.16
N GLN A 480 -39.24 26.77 -11.84
CA GLN A 480 -39.99 27.85 -11.20
C GLN A 480 -41.03 27.31 -10.20
N LEU A 481 -41.75 26.25 -10.56
CA LEU A 481 -42.75 25.63 -9.73
C LEU A 481 -42.15 25.07 -8.43
N ARG A 482 -40.98 24.41 -8.49
CA ARG A 482 -40.25 23.95 -7.28
C ARG A 482 -40.02 25.08 -6.28
N GLY A 483 -39.54 26.22 -6.75
CA GLY A 483 -39.30 27.40 -5.91
C GLY A 483 -40.59 27.97 -5.30
N VAL A 484 -41.70 27.96 -6.07
CA VAL A 484 -43.00 28.43 -5.58
C VAL A 484 -43.59 27.49 -4.53
N LEU A 485 -43.56 26.17 -4.75
CA LEU A 485 -44.10 25.18 -3.81
C LEU A 485 -43.38 25.22 -2.47
N LYS A 486 -42.05 25.33 -2.48
CA LYS A 486 -41.23 25.43 -1.25
C LYS A 486 -41.60 26.64 -0.40
N ILE A 487 -41.94 27.77 -1.03
CA ILE A 487 -42.38 28.96 -0.29
C ILE A 487 -43.83 28.81 0.19
N CYS A 488 -44.69 28.13 -0.57
CA CYS A 488 -46.08 27.88 -0.19
C CYS A 488 -46.18 26.94 1.03
N GLU A 489 -45.42 25.84 1.07
CA GLU A 489 -45.37 24.92 2.23
C GLU A 489 -44.91 25.60 3.52
N ASN A 490 -43.96 26.52 3.41
CA ASN A 490 -43.37 27.20 4.57
C ASN A 490 -44.14 28.45 5.03
N SER A 491 -45.23 28.81 4.36
CA SER A 491 -46.00 30.03 4.64
C SER A 491 -47.32 29.72 5.33
N LYS A 492 -47.68 30.48 6.38
CA LYS A 492 -48.93 30.26 7.14
C LYS A 492 -50.18 30.72 6.39
N SER A 493 -50.01 31.53 5.35
CA SER A 493 -51.11 32.05 4.53
C SER A 493 -50.64 32.40 3.12
N MET A 494 -51.57 32.38 2.16
CA MET A 494 -51.31 32.77 0.76
C MET A 494 -50.80 34.22 0.65
N ALA A 495 -51.16 35.09 1.60
CA ALA A 495 -50.68 36.46 1.67
C ALA A 495 -49.20 36.55 2.09
N GLU A 496 -48.73 35.63 2.93
CA GLU A 496 -47.32 35.53 3.33
C GLU A 496 -46.46 35.02 2.18
N ALA A 497 -46.88 33.91 1.54
CA ALA A 497 -46.19 33.35 0.38
C ALA A 497 -46.07 34.38 -0.76
N GLY A 498 -47.16 35.10 -1.06
CA GLY A 498 -47.16 36.13 -2.09
C GLY A 498 -46.20 37.29 -1.80
N ARG A 499 -46.13 37.75 -0.55
CA ARG A 499 -45.18 38.82 -0.15
C ARG A 499 -43.73 38.38 -0.29
N GLN A 500 -43.43 37.12 -0.06
CA GLN A 500 -42.08 36.56 -0.17
C GLN A 500 -41.68 36.35 -1.64
N LEU A 501 -42.54 35.69 -2.42
CA LEU A 501 -42.31 35.42 -3.86
C LEU A 501 -42.20 36.70 -4.69
N PHE A 502 -42.99 37.72 -4.37
CA PHE A 502 -43.07 38.94 -5.16
C PHE A 502 -42.46 40.16 -4.47
N SER A 503 -41.57 39.94 -3.49
CA SER A 503 -40.94 40.95 -2.63
C SER A 503 -40.36 42.17 -3.37
N VAL A 504 -39.78 41.96 -4.55
CA VAL A 504 -39.23 43.04 -5.41
C VAL A 504 -40.30 43.61 -6.34
N SER A 505 -41.01 42.76 -7.09
CA SER A 505 -42.00 43.20 -8.10
C SER A 505 -43.20 43.97 -7.51
N ARG A 506 -43.54 43.72 -6.24
CA ARG A 506 -44.61 44.44 -5.52
C ARG A 506 -44.27 45.91 -5.24
N GLN A 507 -42.99 46.28 -5.21
CA GLN A 507 -42.55 47.66 -5.01
C GLN A 507 -42.74 48.53 -6.26
N GLN A 508 -42.95 47.91 -7.41
CA GLN A 508 -43.01 48.58 -8.72
C GLN A 508 -44.43 48.62 -9.32
N ARG A 509 -45.47 48.12 -8.61
CA ARG A 509 -46.84 48.03 -9.13
C ARG A 509 -47.87 48.71 -8.22
N ASN A 510 -48.85 49.37 -8.84
CA ASN A 510 -49.94 50.10 -8.17
C ASN A 510 -51.01 49.19 -7.50
N THR A 511 -51.04 47.89 -7.79
CA THR A 511 -51.98 46.95 -7.18
C THR A 511 -51.23 45.80 -6.50
N THR A 512 -51.55 45.56 -5.23
CA THR A 512 -50.80 44.71 -4.30
C THR A 512 -51.55 43.42 -3.93
N ASN A 513 -52.26 42.82 -4.89
CA ASN A 513 -52.90 41.53 -4.65
C ASN A 513 -51.96 40.37 -5.00
N ASP A 514 -50.90 40.22 -4.22
CA ASP A 514 -49.88 39.18 -4.40
C ASP A 514 -50.43 37.77 -4.13
N SER A 515 -51.48 37.65 -3.30
CA SER A 515 -52.18 36.38 -3.08
C SER A 515 -52.86 35.86 -4.35
N ASP A 516 -53.53 36.74 -5.10
CA ASP A 516 -54.19 36.36 -6.36
C ASP A 516 -53.16 35.90 -7.42
N ARG A 517 -51.95 36.46 -7.39
CA ARG A 517 -50.85 36.05 -8.28
C ARG A 517 -50.35 34.64 -7.96
N VAL A 518 -50.15 34.33 -6.68
CA VAL A 518 -49.81 32.96 -6.25
C VAL A 518 -50.91 31.98 -6.65
N LYS A 519 -52.18 32.34 -6.40
CA LYS A 519 -53.34 31.52 -6.78
C LYS A 519 -53.40 31.23 -8.28
N LYS A 520 -53.23 32.25 -9.13
CA LYS A 520 -53.24 32.10 -10.59
C LYS A 520 -52.05 31.29 -11.09
N TYR A 521 -50.88 31.43 -10.47
CA TYR A 521 -49.69 30.67 -10.83
C TYR A 521 -49.89 29.17 -10.54
N LEU A 522 -50.34 28.82 -9.33
CA LEU A 522 -50.61 27.43 -8.93
C LEU A 522 -51.68 26.78 -9.83
N ALA A 523 -52.73 27.53 -10.19
CA ALA A 523 -53.81 27.04 -11.03
C ALA A 523 -53.36 26.62 -12.44
N ARG A 524 -52.25 27.18 -12.97
CA ARG A 524 -51.68 26.76 -14.27
C ARG A 524 -51.21 25.30 -14.26
N PHE A 525 -50.89 24.77 -13.08
CA PHE A 525 -50.41 23.41 -12.87
C PHE A 525 -51.45 22.52 -12.19
N GLY A 526 -52.72 22.96 -12.12
CA GLY A 526 -53.79 22.21 -11.48
C GLY A 526 -53.74 22.21 -9.94
N LEU A 527 -52.93 23.08 -9.35
CA LEU A 527 -52.75 23.17 -7.89
C LEU A 527 -53.56 24.31 -7.28
N SER A 528 -53.98 24.13 -6.04
CA SER A 528 -54.72 25.12 -5.25
C SER A 528 -54.05 25.32 -3.89
N TRP A 529 -54.32 26.45 -3.21
CA TRP A 529 -53.71 26.69 -1.89
C TRP A 529 -54.12 25.65 -0.83
N ASN A 530 -55.29 25.03 -1.00
CA ASN A 530 -55.78 23.98 -0.11
C ASN A 530 -54.93 22.70 -0.18
N ASN A 531 -54.06 22.56 -1.19
CA ASN A 531 -53.12 21.45 -1.27
C ASN A 531 -51.97 21.56 -0.26
N PHE A 532 -51.76 22.74 0.36
CA PHE A 532 -50.65 23.02 1.28
C PHE A 532 -51.10 23.19 2.75
N GLN A 533 -52.38 22.94 3.05
CA GLN A 533 -52.93 22.88 4.41
C GLN A 533 -53.07 21.42 4.85
#